data_AF-A0A7W1IU49-F1
#
_entry.id   AF-A0A7W1IU49-F1
#
_cell.length_a   1.000
_cell.length_b   1.000
_cell.length_c   1.000
_cell.angle_alpha   90.00
_cell.angle_beta   90.00
_cell.angle_gamma   90.00
#
_symmetry.space_group_name_H-M   'P 1'
#
loop_
_entity.id
_entity.type
_entity.pdbx_description
1 polymer ?
#
loop_
_entity_poly.entity_id
_entity_poly.type
_entity_poly.pdbx_seq_one_letter_code
_entity_poly.pdbx_strand_id
1 'polypeptide(L)'
;MIEFTEWATDILSRSDEAARRFNPDARVRVVREGGGVRFELTDRPGEDDQVVERDGFTLYAEPGLEGIVDVVEPHDQLILRAPGSTERSVREEH
;
A
#
# COMPACT_ATOMS: atom_id res chain seq x y z
N MET A 1 2.60 14.04 -0.10
CA MET A 1 3.22 12.95 -0.91
C MET A 1 3.17 11.65 -0.12
N ILE A 2 2.84 10.53 -0.77
CA ILE A 2 2.74 9.22 -0.13
C ILE A 2 3.97 8.36 -0.45
N GLU A 3 4.53 7.75 0.59
CA GLU A 3 5.68 6.85 0.52
C GLU A 3 5.29 5.48 1.07
N PHE A 4 6.05 4.44 0.71
CA PHE A 4 5.81 3.07 1.14
C PHE A 4 7.12 2.49 1.66
N THR A 5 7.09 1.75 2.77
CA THR A 5 8.25 0.96 3.20
C THR A 5 8.55 -0.16 2.22
N GLU A 6 9.78 -0.68 2.24
CA GLU A 6 10.14 -1.89 1.50
C GLU A 6 9.22 -3.06 1.89
N TRP A 7 8.90 -3.18 3.18
CA TRP A 7 7.97 -4.21 3.65
C TRP A 7 6.53 -4.00 3.13
N ALA A 8 5.99 -2.78 3.21
CA ALA A 8 4.70 -2.47 2.60
C ALA A 8 4.71 -2.79 1.09
N THR A 9 5.78 -2.42 0.40
CA THR A 9 5.98 -2.67 -1.03
C THR A 9 5.95 -4.16 -1.34
N ASP A 10 6.66 -4.99 -0.56
CA ASP A 10 6.68 -6.44 -0.73
C ASP A 10 5.29 -7.06 -0.56
N ILE A 11 4.54 -6.71 0.49
CA ILE A 11 3.20 -7.25 0.72
C ILE A 11 2.24 -6.83 -0.40
N LEU A 12 2.21 -5.54 -0.73
CA LEU A 12 1.32 -5.00 -1.74
C LEU A 12 1.63 -5.59 -3.12
N SER A 13 2.90 -5.79 -3.46
CA SER A 13 3.30 -6.44 -4.72
C SER A 13 2.81 -7.89 -4.79
N ARG A 14 2.97 -8.67 -3.71
CA ARG A 14 2.46 -10.05 -3.65
C ARG A 14 0.93 -10.10 -3.78
N SER A 15 0.22 -9.15 -3.16
CA SER A 15 -1.23 -9.02 -3.31
C SER A 15 -1.65 -8.65 -4.73
N ASP A 16 -0.95 -7.71 -5.39
CA ASP A 16 -1.18 -7.35 -6.80
C ASP A 16 -0.98 -8.57 -7.71
N GLU A 17 0.16 -9.25 -7.59
CA GLU A 17 0.47 -10.45 -8.38
C GLU A 17 -0.58 -11.54 -8.17
N ALA A 18 -1.01 -11.78 -6.93
CA ALA A 18 -2.04 -12.76 -6.61
C ALA A 18 -3.39 -12.37 -7.25
N ALA A 19 -3.79 -11.10 -7.15
CA ALA A 19 -5.03 -10.61 -7.76
C ALA A 19 -5.00 -10.72 -9.29
N ARG A 20 -3.85 -10.41 -9.91
CA ARG A 20 -3.65 -10.47 -11.36
C ARG A 20 -3.74 -11.86 -11.95
N ARG A 21 -3.51 -12.91 -11.15
CA ARG A 21 -3.75 -14.31 -11.57
C ARG A 21 -5.23 -14.59 -11.84
N PHE A 22 -6.14 -13.86 -11.18
CA PHE A 22 -7.58 -14.01 -11.36
C PHE A 22 -8.16 -12.97 -12.33
N ASN A 23 -7.68 -11.73 -12.26
CA ASN A 23 -8.08 -10.65 -13.16
C ASN A 23 -6.83 -9.84 -13.56
N PRO A 24 -6.33 -9.95 -14.81
CA PRO A 24 -5.12 -9.25 -15.25
C PRO A 24 -5.12 -7.73 -15.08
N ASP A 25 -6.32 -7.13 -15.07
CA ASP A 25 -6.54 -5.69 -14.88
C ASP A 25 -6.60 -5.29 -13.41
N ALA A 26 -6.73 -6.24 -12.48
CA ALA A 26 -6.74 -5.94 -11.05
C ALA A 26 -5.44 -5.28 -10.61
N ARG A 27 -5.57 -4.25 -9.80
CA ARG A 27 -4.51 -3.50 -9.16
C ARG A 27 -4.85 -3.27 -7.70
N VAL A 28 -3.81 -3.09 -6.91
CA VAL A 28 -3.93 -2.65 -5.52
C VAL A 28 -4.30 -1.16 -5.48
N ARG A 29 -5.28 -0.82 -4.64
CA ARG A 29 -5.62 0.57 -4.27
C ARG A 29 -5.51 0.74 -2.76
N VAL A 30 -4.84 1.78 -2.29
CA VAL A 30 -4.69 2.09 -0.87
C VAL A 30 -5.62 3.24 -0.49
N VAL A 31 -6.42 3.03 0.55
CA VAL A 31 -7.44 3.96 1.03
C VAL A 31 -7.29 4.24 2.51
N ARG A 32 -7.79 5.39 2.96
CA ARG A 32 -7.83 5.72 4.38
C ARG A 32 -8.89 4.88 5.09
N GLU A 33 -8.54 4.32 6.24
CA GLU A 33 -9.47 3.56 7.07
C GLU A 33 -9.08 3.70 8.55
N GLY A 34 -10.04 4.04 9.42
CA GLY A 34 -9.87 3.91 10.87
C GLY A 34 -8.70 4.67 11.51
N GLY A 35 -8.13 5.69 10.87
CA GLY A 35 -6.93 6.41 11.33
C GLY A 35 -5.60 5.87 10.79
N GLY A 36 -5.63 4.82 9.97
CA GLY A 36 -4.51 4.32 9.18
C GLY A 36 -4.89 4.23 7.70
N VAL A 37 -4.49 3.14 7.07
CA VAL A 37 -4.81 2.82 5.68
C VAL A 37 -5.14 1.34 5.53
N ARG A 38 -5.87 1.00 4.49
CA ARG A 38 -6.13 -0.37 4.06
C ARG A 38 -5.91 -0.46 2.56
N PHE A 39 -5.59 -1.66 2.06
CA PHE A 39 -5.62 -1.90 0.63
C PHE A 39 -6.91 -2.60 0.18
N GLU A 40 -7.34 -2.30 -1.02
CA GLU A 40 -8.42 -2.98 -1.74
C GLU A 40 -7.93 -3.35 -3.15
N LEU A 41 -8.69 -4.19 -3.83
CA LEU A 41 -8.42 -4.59 -5.21
C LEU A 41 -9.42 -3.90 -6.14
N THR A 42 -8.93 -3.28 -7.19
CA THR A 42 -9.75 -2.59 -8.19
C THR A 42 -9.19 -2.80 -9.59
N ASP A 43 -10.02 -2.84 -10.63
CA ASP A 43 -9.56 -2.82 -12.02
C ASP A 43 -9.23 -1.40 -12.52
N ARG A 44 -9.66 -0.35 -11.80
CA ARG A 44 -9.47 1.05 -12.21
C ARG A 44 -9.15 1.98 -11.03
N PRO A 45 -8.35 3.04 -11.27
CA PRO A 45 -8.22 4.12 -10.30
C PRO A 45 -9.54 4.89 -10.15
N GLY A 46 -9.74 5.49 -8.98
CA GLY A 46 -10.71 6.57 -8.78
C GLY A 46 -10.31 7.84 -9.55
N GLU A 47 -11.24 8.78 -9.68
CA GLU A 47 -11.10 10.00 -10.50
C GLU A 47 -9.87 10.85 -10.12
N ASP A 48 -9.56 10.92 -8.82
CA ASP A 48 -8.44 11.70 -8.27
C ASP A 48 -7.39 10.82 -7.58
N ASP A 49 -7.41 9.51 -7.82
CA ASP A 49 -6.40 8.63 -7.24
C ASP A 49 -5.01 8.95 -7.80
N GLN A 50 -4.04 8.95 -6.90
CA GLN A 50 -2.64 9.08 -7.25
C GLN A 50 -2.13 7.73 -7.78
N VAL A 51 -1.62 7.72 -9.00
CA VAL A 51 -0.91 6.55 -9.54
C VAL A 51 0.50 6.53 -8.96
N VAL A 52 0.83 5.46 -8.24
CA VAL A 52 2.15 5.27 -7.63
C VAL A 52 2.84 4.10 -8.31
N GLU A 53 3.93 4.40 -8.99
CA GLU A 53 4.81 3.41 -9.61
C GLU A 53 5.90 2.99 -8.61
N ARG A 54 6.08 1.68 -8.45
CA ARG A 54 7.12 1.06 -7.63
C ARG A 54 7.87 0.03 -8.46
N ASP A 55 9.01 -0.45 -7.95
CA ASP A 55 9.81 -1.46 -8.62
C ASP A 55 8.97 -2.70 -8.96
N GLY A 56 8.56 -2.79 -10.23
CA GLY A 56 7.85 -3.92 -10.81
C GLY A 56 6.32 -3.93 -10.67
N PHE A 57 5.68 -2.96 -9.98
CA PHE A 57 4.21 -2.89 -9.91
C PHE A 57 3.68 -1.46 -9.76
N THR A 58 2.40 -1.31 -10.08
CA THR A 58 1.67 -0.03 -10.00
C THR A 58 0.52 -0.18 -9.02
N LEU A 59 0.35 0.80 -8.14
CA LEU A 59 -0.78 0.87 -7.22
C LEU A 59 -1.46 2.24 -7.31
N TYR A 60 -2.71 2.29 -6.87
CA TYR A 60 -3.46 3.54 -6.74
C TYR A 60 -3.51 3.96 -5.27
N ALA A 61 -3.39 5.24 -4.98
CA ALA A 61 -3.51 5.78 -3.64
C ALA A 61 -4.63 6.82 -3.62
N GLU A 62 -5.53 6.70 -2.66
CA GLU A 62 -6.62 7.66 -2.45
C GLU A 62 -6.10 9.10 -2.40
N PRO A 63 -6.81 10.07 -3.01
CA PRO A 63 -6.45 11.48 -2.97
C PRO A 63 -6.28 11.97 -1.52
N GLY A 64 -5.23 12.75 -1.29
CA GLY A 64 -4.97 13.35 0.03
C GLY A 64 -4.32 12.40 1.05
N LEU A 65 -3.95 11.18 0.65
CA LEU A 65 -3.03 10.36 1.45
C LEU A 65 -1.63 10.99 1.45
N GLU A 66 -1.14 11.28 2.65
CA GLU A 66 0.17 11.87 2.87
C GLU A 66 0.86 11.19 4.05
N GLY A 67 2.14 10.86 3.86
CA GLY A 67 2.93 10.18 4.88
C GLY A 67 3.58 8.92 4.34
N ILE A 68 3.81 7.98 5.24
CA ILE A 68 4.52 6.74 4.96
C ILE A 68 3.60 5.57 5.31
N VAL A 69 3.22 4.79 4.30
CA VAL A 69 2.56 3.51 4.47
C VAL A 69 3.59 2.50 4.95
N ASP A 70 3.31 1.93 6.11
CA ASP A 70 4.15 0.91 6.75
C ASP A 70 3.30 -0.29 7.15
N VAL A 71 3.94 -1.41 7.47
CA VAL A 71 3.30 -2.64 7.90
C VAL A 71 3.65 -2.90 9.36
N VAL A 72 2.72 -3.41 10.17
CA VAL A 72 2.99 -3.85 11.55
C VAL A 72 2.57 -5.31 11.77
N GLU A 73 3.33 -6.01 12.59
CA GLU A 73 3.00 -7.35 13.11
C GLU A 73 1.92 -7.28 14.19
N PRO A 74 1.20 -8.39 14.45
CA PRO A 74 1.34 -9.74 13.88
C PRO A 74 0.42 -10.06 12.70
N HIS A 75 -0.18 -9.06 12.05
CA HIS A 75 -1.24 -9.28 11.06
C HIS A 75 -1.01 -8.61 9.71
N ASP A 76 0.23 -8.24 9.41
CA ASP A 76 0.57 -7.50 8.20
C ASP A 76 -0.33 -6.26 8.02
N GLN A 77 -0.65 -5.60 9.14
CA GLN A 77 -1.61 -4.50 9.14
C GLN A 77 -0.93 -3.26 8.55
N LEU A 78 -1.56 -2.67 7.55
CA LEU A 78 -1.09 -1.39 7.01
C LEU A 78 -1.43 -0.25 7.96
N ILE A 79 -0.46 0.62 8.17
CA ILE A 79 -0.59 1.84 8.95
C ILE A 79 -0.08 3.04 8.14
N LEU A 80 -0.57 4.23 8.48
CA LEU A 80 -0.09 5.48 7.91
C LEU A 80 0.67 6.25 8.97
N ARG A 81 1.99 6.39 8.78
CA ARG A 81 2.84 7.24 9.62
C ARG A 81 2.87 8.65 9.06
N ALA A 82 3.19 9.62 9.91
CA ALA A 82 3.32 11.01 9.52
C ALA A 82 4.42 11.20 8.46
N PRO A 83 4.30 12.20 7.58
CA PRO A 83 5.37 12.53 6.64
C PRO A 83 6.66 12.87 7.37
N GLY A 84 7.78 12.28 6.93
CA GLY A 84 9.09 12.47 7.54
C GLY A 84 9.37 11.62 8.79
N SER A 85 8.46 10.72 9.19
CA SER A 85 8.75 9.75 10.25
C SER A 85 9.94 8.86 9.87
N THR A 86 10.94 8.79 10.76
CA THR A 86 12.10 7.89 10.62
C THR A 86 11.83 6.52 11.21
N GLU A 87 10.76 6.36 11.99
CA GLU A 87 10.32 5.08 12.54
C GLU A 87 9.84 4.15 11.42
N ARG A 88 10.42 2.95 11.39
CA ARG A 88 10.05 1.86 10.48
C ARG A 88 9.79 0.62 11.32
N SER A 89 8.70 -0.07 11.05
CA SER A 89 8.45 -1.37 11.65
C SER A 89 9.54 -2.34 11.23
N VAL A 90 9.98 -3.16 12.19
CA VAL A 90 10.95 -4.23 11.94
C VAL A 90 10.18 -5.53 11.88
N ARG A 91 10.46 -6.34 10.87
CA ARG A 91 9.94 -7.71 10.78
C ARG A 91 10.75 -8.57 11.74
N GLU A 92 10.12 -9.09 12.78
CA GLU A 92 10.74 -10.09 13.64
C GLU A 92 10.81 -11.41 12.84
N GLU A 93 12.03 -11.81 12.49
CA GLU A 93 12.27 -13.11 11.87
C GLU A 93 12.08 -14.20 12.95
N HIS A 94 10.86 -14.73 13.04
CA HIS A 94 10.52 -15.86 13.91
C HIS A 94 10.94 -17.21 13.32
#